data_AF-A0A1S9P6K3-F1
#
_entry.id   AF-A0A1S9P6K3-F1
#
_cell.length_a   1.000
_cell.length_b   1.000
_cell.length_c   1.000
_cell.angle_alpha   90.00
_cell.angle_beta   90.00
_cell.angle_gamma   90.00
#
_symmetry.space_group_name_H-M   'P 1'
#
loop_
_entity.id
_entity.type
_entity.pdbx_description
1 polymer ?
#
loop_
_entity_poly.entity_id
_entity_poly.type
_entity_poly.pdbx_seq_one_letter_code
_entity_poly.pdbx_strand_id
1 'polypeptide(L)'
;MKNRSYICFYRVYKHDTVVTEVRSNDFKPRTSAKFDRGLPVAHPEEMNGSPQCYYELPPDELMFYGYLDKALAMEKAKAGALAYIGQMISDVEQGIKKLTQYRQDHYEGLNIDLLDAQIRKFRNSMNMK
;
A
#
# COMPACT_ATOMS: atom_id res chain seq x y z
N MET A 1 40.80 13.18 5.79
CA MET A 1 40.21 11.82 5.86
C MET A 1 39.70 11.46 4.48
N LYS A 2 40.23 10.40 3.85
CA LYS A 2 39.85 9.99 2.48
C LYS A 2 38.39 9.53 2.48
N ASN A 3 37.54 10.17 1.67
CA ASN A 3 36.22 9.65 1.28
C ASN A 3 36.45 8.31 0.58
N ARG A 4 36.35 7.20 1.33
CA ARG A 4 36.27 5.89 0.70
C ARG A 4 34.93 5.85 -0.03
N SER A 5 34.99 5.60 -1.34
CA SER A 5 33.80 5.35 -2.16
C SER A 5 33.17 4.06 -1.65
N TYR A 6 32.14 4.18 -0.82
CA TYR A 6 31.36 3.05 -0.34
C TYR A 6 30.25 2.79 -1.35
N ILE A 7 29.94 1.52 -1.56
CA ILE A 7 28.86 1.12 -2.47
C ILE A 7 27.54 1.67 -1.88
N CYS A 8 26.85 2.48 -2.68
CA CYS A 8 25.50 2.95 -2.41
C CYS A 8 24.51 2.12 -3.24
N PHE A 9 23.37 1.83 -2.66
CA PHE A 9 22.25 1.19 -3.33
C PHE A 9 21.03 2.10 -3.22
N TYR A 10 20.15 2.02 -4.21
CA TYR A 10 18.88 2.74 -4.23
C TYR A 10 17.73 1.76 -4.08
N ARG A 11 16.74 2.16 -3.29
CA ARG A 11 15.47 1.44 -3.09
C ARG A 11 14.27 2.36 -3.31
N VAL A 12 13.16 1.76 -3.74
CA VAL A 12 11.92 2.43 -4.09
C VAL A 12 10.75 1.54 -3.67
N TYR A 13 9.78 2.08 -2.94
CA TYR A 13 8.54 1.35 -2.65
C TYR A 13 7.67 1.27 -3.90
N LYS A 14 6.97 0.16 -4.12
CA LYS A 14 5.99 0.08 -5.21
C LYS A 14 4.90 1.11 -4.96
N HIS A 15 4.58 1.88 -6.01
CA HIS A 15 3.62 3.01 -5.98
C HIS A 15 4.13 4.31 -5.35
N ASP A 16 5.36 4.34 -4.83
CA ASP A 16 5.98 5.57 -4.33
C ASP A 16 6.89 6.21 -5.40
N THR A 17 7.07 7.52 -5.29
CA THR A 17 7.99 8.33 -6.11
C THR A 17 9.32 8.60 -5.40
N VAL A 18 9.39 8.32 -4.09
CA VAL A 18 10.60 8.57 -3.30
C VAL A 18 11.64 7.48 -3.53
N VAL A 19 12.83 7.90 -3.97
CA VAL A 19 14.01 7.05 -4.04
C VAL A 19 14.84 7.23 -2.78
N THR A 20 15.05 6.15 -2.02
CA THR A 20 15.91 6.17 -0.84
C THR A 20 17.29 5.65 -1.19
N GLU A 21 18.32 6.42 -0.85
CA GLU A 21 19.72 5.96 -0.90
C GLU A 21 20.05 5.19 0.39
N VAL A 22 20.68 4.03 0.24
CA VAL A 22 21.15 3.19 1.35
C VAL A 22 22.65 2.97 1.16
N ARG A 23 23.44 3.39 2.16
CA ARG A 23 24.90 3.22 2.09
C ARG A 23 25.30 1.94 2.79
N SER A 24 26.33 1.27 2.25
CA SER A 24 26.89 0.07 2.88
C SER A 24 27.37 0.30 4.32
N ASN A 25 27.66 1.55 4.71
CA ASN A 25 28.09 1.90 6.08
C ASN A 25 26.93 2.10 7.06
N ASP A 26 25.70 2.25 6.57
CA ASP A 26 24.54 2.41 7.44
C ASP A 26 24.16 1.07 8.11
N PHE A 27 24.68 -0.04 7.56
CA PHE A 27 24.58 -1.36 8.17
C PHE A 27 25.57 -1.48 9.33
N LYS A 28 25.04 -1.57 10.55
CA LYS A 28 25.85 -1.88 11.74
C LYS A 28 25.97 -3.40 11.87
N PRO A 29 27.19 -3.94 12.02
CA PRO A 29 27.36 -5.37 12.27
C PRO A 29 26.64 -5.73 13.57
N ARG A 30 25.92 -6.87 13.54
CA ARG A 30 25.35 -7.49 14.73
C ARG A 30 26.51 -7.76 15.69
N THR A 31 26.54 -7.10 16.84
CA THR A 31 27.39 -7.57 17.94
C THR A 31 26.90 -8.96 18.28
N SER A 32 27.65 -9.98 17.88
CA SER A 32 27.39 -11.34 18.31
C SER A 32 27.28 -11.29 19.84
N ALA A 33 26.17 -11.81 20.36
CA ALA A 33 26.04 -11.99 21.79
C ALA A 33 27.30 -12.71 22.25
N LYS A 34 28.07 -12.05 23.13
CA LYS A 34 29.26 -12.67 23.69
C LYS A 34 28.74 -13.81 24.55
N PHE A 35 28.89 -15.04 24.08
CA PHE A 35 28.69 -16.20 24.93
C PHE A 35 29.82 -16.19 25.94
N ASP A 36 29.48 -16.03 27.21
CA ASP A 36 30.45 -16.21 28.28
C ASP A 36 30.92 -17.67 28.24
N ARG A 37 32.16 -17.82 27.76
CA ARG A 37 33.01 -19.02 27.82
C ARG A 37 32.29 -20.36 27.64
N GLY A 38 32.27 -20.81 26.38
CA GLY A 38 32.34 -22.23 26.05
C GLY A 38 31.09 -23.05 26.35
N LEU A 39 30.07 -22.93 25.49
CA LEU A 39 29.25 -24.00 24.92
C LEU A 39 27.98 -23.35 24.30
N PRO A 40 27.54 -23.78 23.11
CA PRO A 40 26.37 -23.20 22.45
C PRO A 40 25.08 -23.83 23.02
N VAL A 41 24.72 -23.52 24.27
CA VAL A 41 23.51 -24.13 24.89
C VAL A 41 22.59 -23.13 25.60
N ALA A 42 23.01 -21.90 25.90
CA ALA A 42 22.11 -20.93 26.52
C ALA A 42 21.65 -19.87 25.52
N HIS A 43 20.34 -19.63 25.45
CA HIS A 43 19.79 -18.44 24.81
C HIS A 43 20.55 -17.20 25.31
N PRO A 44 20.92 -16.26 24.41
CA PRO A 44 21.65 -15.07 24.82
C PRO A 44 20.84 -14.34 25.89
N GLU A 45 21.46 -14.10 27.04
CA GLU A 45 20.86 -13.33 28.12
C GLU A 45 20.27 -12.05 27.53
N GLU A 46 18.96 -11.88 27.72
CA GLU A 46 18.22 -10.70 27.29
C GLU A 46 18.80 -9.49 28.01
N MET A 47 19.77 -8.83 27.38
CA MET A 47 20.23 -7.51 27.80
C MET A 47 19.03 -6.58 27.73
N ASN A 48 18.48 -6.26 28.90
CA ASN A 48 17.53 -5.19 29.14
C ASN A 48 18.01 -3.90 28.47
N GLY A 49 17.46 -3.58 27.30
CA GLY A 49 17.74 -2.32 26.62
C GLY A 49 17.57 -2.40 25.12
N SER A 50 16.41 -1.96 24.65
CA SER A 50 15.98 -1.78 23.26
C SER A 50 15.54 -3.05 22.50
N PRO A 51 14.35 -3.03 21.86
CA PRO A 51 13.97 -4.08 20.93
C PRO A 51 15.01 -4.14 19.82
N GLN A 52 15.58 -5.33 19.63
CA GLN A 52 16.47 -5.62 18.51
C GLN A 52 15.64 -5.47 17.21
N CYS A 53 15.64 -4.27 16.64
CA CYS A 53 15.11 -4.04 15.31
C CYS A 53 16.06 -4.70 14.30
N TYR A 54 15.77 -5.97 13.98
CA TYR A 54 16.37 -6.65 12.85
C TYR A 54 16.05 -5.85 11.58
N TYR A 55 17.06 -5.56 10.75
CA TYR A 55 16.80 -5.04 9.41
C TYR A 55 16.38 -6.21 8.54
N GLU A 56 15.08 -6.48 8.50
CA GLU A 56 14.49 -7.41 7.53
C GLU A 56 14.30 -6.66 6.21
N LEU A 57 14.76 -7.27 5.12
CA LEU A 57 14.43 -6.76 3.79
C LEU A 57 12.91 -6.90 3.62
N PRO A 58 12.19 -5.81 3.29
CA PRO A 58 10.77 -5.90 3.00
C PRO A 58 10.52 -6.94 1.90
N PRO A 59 9.37 -7.65 1.92
CA PRO A 59 9.03 -8.61 0.89
C PRO A 59 9.22 -8.02 -0.52
N ASP A 60 9.79 -8.80 -1.45
CA ASP A 60 9.97 -8.44 -2.88
C ASP A 60 8.69 -7.92 -3.54
N GLU A 61 7.53 -8.29 -2.99
CA GLU A 61 6.23 -7.85 -3.43
C GLU A 61 5.99 -6.35 -3.23
N LEU A 62 6.68 -5.68 -2.31
CA LEU A 62 6.41 -4.29 -1.92
C LEU A 62 7.46 -3.27 -2.39
N MET A 63 8.62 -3.73 -2.86
CA MET A 63 9.75 -2.85 -3.20
C MET A 63 10.46 -3.21 -4.49
N PHE A 64 11.03 -2.18 -5.14
CA PHE A 64 12.14 -2.31 -6.07
C PHE A 64 13.43 -1.90 -5.35
N TYR A 65 14.43 -2.78 -5.23
CA TYR A 65 15.66 -2.51 -4.48
C TYR A 65 16.89 -3.07 -5.18
N GLY A 66 18.08 -2.69 -4.69
CA GLY A 66 19.36 -3.21 -5.17
C GLY A 66 19.93 -2.51 -6.41
N TYR A 67 19.37 -1.37 -6.81
CA TYR A 67 19.91 -0.61 -7.94
C TYR A 67 21.17 0.14 -7.53
N LEU A 68 22.25 -0.05 -8.28
CA LEU A 68 23.49 0.72 -8.14
C LEU A 68 23.37 2.11 -8.79
N ASP A 69 22.52 2.22 -9.81
CA ASP A 69 22.30 3.46 -10.53
C ASP A 69 21.00 4.15 -10.07
N LYS A 70 21.14 5.43 -9.73
CA LYS A 70 20.02 6.28 -9.32
C LYS A 70 19.03 6.50 -10.46
N ALA A 71 19.52 6.63 -11.70
CA ALA A 71 18.66 6.86 -12.85
C ALA A 71 17.68 5.69 -13.04
N LEU A 72 18.21 4.46 -13.00
CA LEU A 72 17.42 3.25 -13.08
C LEU A 72 16.38 3.15 -11.93
N ALA A 73 16.78 3.49 -10.69
CA ALA A 73 15.85 3.51 -9.56
C ALA A 73 14.71 4.53 -9.76
N MET A 74 15.02 5.73 -10.27
CA MET A 74 14.02 6.75 -10.59
C MET A 74 13.07 6.32 -11.72
N GLU A 75 13.57 5.62 -12.74
CA GLU A 75 12.71 5.06 -13.79
C GLU A 75 11.71 4.05 -13.24
N LYS A 76 12.16 3.19 -12.31
CA LYS A 76 11.28 2.22 -11.64
C LYS A 76 10.26 2.90 -10.74
N ALA A 77 10.64 3.96 -10.03
CA ALA A 77 9.72 4.79 -9.26
C ALA A 77 8.63 5.39 -10.16
N LYS A 78 9.03 5.98 -11.30
CA LYS A 78 8.10 6.55 -12.27
C LYS A 78 7.15 5.48 -12.84
N ALA A 79 7.68 4.33 -13.24
CA ALA A 79 6.86 3.24 -13.77
C ALA A 79 5.88 2.70 -12.74
N GLY A 80 6.30 2.52 -11.49
CA GLY A 80 5.45 2.07 -10.39
C GLY A 80 4.35 3.08 -10.04
N ALA A 81 4.66 4.37 -10.02
CA ALA A 81 3.69 5.43 -9.79
C ALA A 81 2.66 5.53 -10.93
N LEU A 82 3.09 5.42 -12.19
CA LEU A 82 2.18 5.42 -13.34
C LEU A 82 1.24 4.21 -13.33
N ALA A 83 1.75 3.02 -12.99
CA ALA A 83 0.93 1.83 -12.82
C ALA A 83 -0.13 2.03 -11.73
N TYR A 84 0.24 2.65 -10.60
CA TYR A 84 -0.69 2.95 -9.51
C TYR A 84 -1.79 3.92 -9.92
N ILE A 85 -1.44 4.98 -10.67
CA ILE A 85 -2.42 5.92 -11.23
C ILE A 85 -3.40 5.17 -12.14
N GLY A 86 -2.91 4.28 -13.00
CA GLY A 86 -3.75 3.43 -13.83
C GLY A 86 -4.72 2.57 -13.02
N GLN A 87 -4.25 1.98 -11.91
CA GLN A 87 -5.09 1.21 -11.00
C GLN A 87 -6.19 2.08 -10.37
N MET A 88 -5.83 3.26 -9.85
CA MET A 88 -6.81 4.19 -9.25
C MET A 88 -7.88 4.62 -10.26
N ILE A 89 -7.50 4.88 -11.51
CA ILE A 89 -8.46 5.21 -12.58
C ILE A 89 -9.43 4.04 -12.79
N SER A 90 -8.91 2.81 -12.88
CA SER A 90 -9.76 1.62 -13.06
C SER A 90 -10.74 1.42 -11.91
N ASP A 91 -10.30 1.61 -10.66
CA ASP A 91 -11.15 1.48 -9.47
C ASP A 91 -12.28 2.53 -9.48
N VAL A 92 -11.97 3.77 -9.88
CA VAL A 92 -12.97 4.83 -10.03
C VAL A 92 -13.98 4.50 -11.14
N GLU A 93 -13.53 4.01 -12.29
CA GLU A 93 -14.40 3.59 -13.40
C GLU A 93 -15.36 2.47 -12.97
N GLN A 94 -14.86 1.48 -12.22
CA GLN A 94 -15.70 0.42 -11.64
C GLN A 94 -16.71 0.98 -10.65
N GLY A 95 -16.30 1.92 -9.79
CA GLY A 95 -17.19 2.62 -8.87
C GLY A 95 -18.33 3.36 -9.58
N ILE A 96 -18.01 4.12 -10.62
CA ILE A 96 -19.00 4.84 -11.46
C ILE A 96 -19.96 3.85 -12.12
N LYS A 97 -19.44 2.74 -12.67
CA LYS A 97 -20.27 1.71 -13.29
C LYS A 97 -21.24 1.10 -12.28
N LYS A 98 -20.78 0.77 -11.08
CA LYS A 98 -21.62 0.23 -10.00
C LYS A 98 -22.72 1.21 -9.57
N LEU A 99 -22.39 2.49 -9.41
CA LEU A 99 -23.36 3.55 -9.10
C LEU A 99 -24.41 3.70 -10.21
N THR A 100 -23.97 3.66 -11.47
CA THR A 100 -24.87 3.76 -12.63
C THR A 100 -25.81 2.56 -12.70
N GLN A 101 -25.30 1.36 -12.42
CA GLN A 101 -26.11 0.14 -12.36
C GLN A 101 -27.14 0.22 -11.24
N TYR A 102 -26.72 0.59 -10.02
CA TYR A 102 -27.64 0.78 -8.89
C TYR A 102 -28.75 1.76 -9.25
N ARG A 103 -28.38 2.88 -9.91
CA ARG A 103 -29.34 3.86 -10.40
C ARG A 103 -30.35 3.22 -11.35
N GLN A 104 -29.91 2.49 -12.37
CA GLN A 104 -30.81 1.84 -13.34
C GLN A 104 -31.73 0.82 -12.66
N ASP A 105 -31.16 -0.06 -11.84
CA ASP A 105 -31.90 -1.14 -11.17
C ASP A 105 -33.00 -0.60 -10.23
N HIS A 106 -32.78 0.57 -9.63
CA HIS A 106 -33.67 1.10 -8.59
C HIS A 106 -34.55 2.27 -9.06
N TYR A 107 -34.22 2.95 -10.16
CA TYR A 107 -35.03 4.07 -10.66
C TYR A 107 -36.40 3.63 -11.19
N GLU A 108 -36.48 2.47 -11.85
CA GLU A 108 -37.76 1.97 -12.37
C GLU A 108 -38.71 1.61 -11.22
N GLY A 109 -38.22 0.88 -10.22
CA GLY A 109 -38.99 0.53 -9.04
C GLY A 109 -39.47 1.75 -8.26
N LEU A 110 -38.57 2.70 -7.97
CA LEU A 110 -38.93 3.88 -7.16
C LEU A 110 -39.97 4.78 -7.87
N ASN A 111 -39.86 4.91 -9.19
CA ASN A 111 -40.80 5.72 -9.97
C ASN A 111 -42.17 5.03 -10.10
N ILE A 112 -42.20 3.71 -10.30
CA ILE A 112 -43.43 2.91 -10.31
C ILE A 112 -44.11 3.02 -8.95
N ASP A 113 -43.38 2.82 -7.84
CA ASP A 113 -43.93 2.87 -6.49
C ASP A 113 -44.49 4.26 -6.14
N LEU A 114 -43.81 5.34 -6.56
CA LEU A 114 -44.29 6.72 -6.39
C LEU A 114 -45.56 6.99 -7.19
N LEU A 115 -45.61 6.56 -8.45
CA LEU A 115 -46.80 6.66 -9.30
C LEU A 115 -47.98 5.88 -8.70
N ASP A 116 -47.74 4.64 -8.26
CA ASP A 116 -48.76 3.76 -7.71
C ASP A 116 -49.31 4.33 -6.38
N ALA A 117 -48.43 4.89 -5.53
CA ALA A 117 -48.83 5.59 -4.32
C ALA A 117 -49.69 6.84 -4.60
N GLN A 118 -49.39 7.60 -5.65
CA GLN A 118 -50.20 8.74 -6.07
C GLN A 118 -51.56 8.30 -6.62
N ILE A 119 -51.60 7.26 -7.46
CA ILE A 119 -52.85 6.69 -7.99
C ILE A 119 -53.76 6.23 -6.84
N ARG A 120 -53.21 5.55 -5.82
CA ARG A 120 -53.98 5.14 -4.62
C ARG A 120 -54.52 6.33 -3.85
N LYS A 121 -53.74 7.40 -3.65
CA LYS A 121 -54.21 8.63 -3.01
C LYS A 121 -55.39 9.25 -3.76
N PHE A 122 -55.31 9.36 -5.08
CA PHE A 122 -56.42 9.87 -5.91
C PHE A 122 -57.66 8.97 -5.86
N ARG A 123 -57.47 7.65 -5.87
CA ARG A 123 -58.59 6.70 -5.80
C ARG A 123 -59.32 6.80 -4.45
N ASN A 124 -58.58 6.94 -3.36
CA ASN A 124 -59.16 7.11 -2.02
C ASN A 124 -59.89 8.45 -1.87
N SER A 125 -59.39 9.53 -2.48
CA SER A 125 -60.09 10.83 -2.45
C SER A 125 -61.36 10.84 -3.31
N MET A 126 -61.42 10.03 -4.38
CA MET A 126 -62.64 9.84 -5.17
C MET A 126 -63.68 8.96 -4.49
N ASN A 127 -63.27 7.91 -3.76
CA ASN A 127 -64.18 7.00 -3.05
C ASN A 127 -64.72 7.57 -1.72
N MET A 128 -64.23 8.73 -1.26
CA MET A 128 -64.71 9.45 -0.08
C MET A 128 -65.78 10.53 -0.40
N LYS A 129 -66.27 10.59 -1.64
CA LYS A 129 -67.44 11.38 -2.04
C LYS A 129 -68.63 10.48 -2.26
#